data_AF-A0A381N0C4-F1
#
_entry.id   AF-A0A381N0C4-F1
#
_cell.length_a   1.000
_cell.length_b   1.000
_cell.length_c   1.000
_cell.angle_alpha   90.00
_cell.angle_beta   90.00
_cell.angle_gamma   90.00
#
_symmetry.space_group_name_H-M   'P 1'
#
loop_
_entity.id
_entity.type
_entity.pdbx_description
1 polymer ?
#
loop_
_entity_poly.entity_id
_entity_poly.type
_entity_poly.pdbx_seq_one_letter_code
_entity_poly.pdbx_strand_id
1 'polypeptide(L)'
;VALHNILSCGFSGPVFAVGREEGAVLGHQVLASVADLPDGVADLLVLCTPVGANEEIVRIAAARGVRAVFCAAGGYSEAGPGGVEAEARLVALAEDLGLVLAGPNGQGVVSPPVGLCAQIVAPYPPRGRIAVASQSGNFVSAFLNYAEQTGIGISRAVSAGNAAATSVADYLEWFADDPETDVALCYLEGLPDGRAFYERVRQVTLRMPVVVVKGGTTEGGQRAAASHTGSLASDDRIFDGMARQAGLVRAATIESAFEAAATFATQPLPAGDRVVVLSTAGGWGVVTADAVTAHPNLALIPLPDDLRTAIDGMLPPRWSRSNPVDLAGGETRDTIPDLLDLTAAHPEVDAIVQLGLGIQGNTAALTRSGPFHPDHGLERIVDFHERQERRYAEAAAAAADAHGKPVLVASELAVARPDNPMVVAVRDSGRLCYASADRAVTALGHLVRYAARRRART
;
A
#
# COMPACT_ATOMS: atom_id res chain seq x y z
N VAL A 1 12.48 -13.16 -18.00
CA VAL A 1 11.66 -12.87 -16.80
C VAL A 1 10.42 -12.05 -17.16
N ALA A 2 10.52 -10.86 -17.75
CA ALA A 2 9.34 -10.06 -18.12
C ALA A 2 8.29 -10.83 -18.95
N LEU A 3 8.70 -11.52 -20.02
CA LEU A 3 7.79 -12.35 -20.81
C LEU A 3 7.09 -13.42 -19.96
N HIS A 4 7.83 -14.12 -19.11
CA HIS A 4 7.24 -15.09 -18.18
C HIS A 4 6.16 -14.45 -17.30
N ASN A 5 6.44 -13.28 -16.73
CA ASN A 5 5.51 -12.63 -15.80
C ASN A 5 4.25 -12.14 -16.50
N ILE A 6 4.35 -11.55 -17.70
CA ILE A 6 3.19 -11.12 -18.49
C ILE A 6 2.27 -12.32 -18.77
N LEU A 7 2.84 -13.46 -19.19
CA LEU A 7 2.08 -14.67 -19.52
C LEU A 7 1.49 -15.33 -18.27
N SER A 8 2.29 -15.48 -17.21
CA SER A 8 1.87 -16.15 -15.97
C SER A 8 0.81 -15.38 -15.18
N CYS A 9 0.77 -14.05 -15.30
CA CYS A 9 -0.19 -13.19 -14.59
C CYS A 9 -1.51 -12.99 -15.36
N GLY A 10 -1.67 -13.62 -16.52
CA GLY A 10 -2.95 -13.67 -17.24
C GLY A 10 -3.27 -12.44 -18.06
N PHE A 11 -2.26 -11.69 -18.54
CA PHE A 11 -2.49 -10.62 -19.50
C PHE A 11 -3.18 -11.18 -20.76
N SER A 12 -4.33 -10.62 -21.12
CA SER A 12 -5.19 -11.13 -22.20
C SER A 12 -4.88 -10.52 -23.57
N GLY A 13 -4.07 -9.45 -23.62
CA GLY A 13 -3.65 -8.83 -24.86
C GLY A 13 -2.59 -9.65 -25.61
N PRO A 14 -2.34 -9.33 -26.89
CA PRO A 14 -1.28 -9.98 -27.66
C PRO A 14 0.10 -9.67 -27.07
N VAL A 15 0.97 -10.69 -27.04
CA VAL A 15 2.34 -10.59 -26.51
C VAL A 15 3.32 -11.10 -27.54
N PHE A 16 4.30 -10.26 -27.89
CA PHE A 16 5.34 -10.57 -28.86
C PHE A 16 6.71 -10.63 -28.16
N ALA A 17 7.44 -11.71 -28.39
CA ALA A 17 8.82 -11.82 -27.94
C ALA A 17 9.75 -11.36 -29.06
N VAL A 18 10.72 -10.52 -28.74
CA VAL A 18 11.73 -10.05 -29.71
C VAL A 18 13.12 -10.31 -29.14
N GLY A 19 14.00 -10.86 -29.95
CA GLY A 19 15.37 -11.25 -29.58
C GLY A 19 16.34 -11.10 -30.74
N ARG A 20 17.61 -11.45 -30.53
CA ARG A 20 18.65 -11.33 -31.57
C ARG A 20 18.57 -12.40 -32.65
N GLU A 21 17.97 -13.54 -32.33
CA GLU A 21 17.87 -14.70 -33.20
C GLU A 21 16.43 -15.25 -33.12
N GLU A 22 15.94 -15.78 -34.22
CA GLU A 22 14.64 -16.44 -34.25
C GLU A 22 14.67 -17.70 -33.37
N GLY A 23 13.54 -17.98 -32.72
CA GLY A 23 13.41 -19.13 -31.85
C GLY A 23 12.05 -19.18 -31.17
N ALA A 24 11.97 -19.93 -30.07
CA ALA A 24 10.79 -19.98 -29.22
C ALA A 24 11.17 -19.85 -27.75
N VAL A 25 10.42 -19.04 -27.01
CA VAL A 25 10.56 -18.87 -25.56
C VAL A 25 9.18 -18.99 -24.94
N LEU A 26 9.03 -19.89 -23.97
CA LEU A 26 7.76 -20.16 -23.27
C LEU A 26 6.59 -20.49 -24.21
N GLY A 27 6.87 -21.14 -25.35
CA GLY A 27 5.86 -21.45 -26.37
C GLY A 27 5.49 -20.29 -27.30
N HIS A 28 6.12 -19.12 -27.16
CA HIS A 28 5.94 -17.98 -28.06
C HIS A 28 7.10 -17.89 -29.05
N GLN A 29 6.79 -17.62 -30.32
CA GLN A 29 7.80 -17.32 -31.33
C GLN A 29 8.53 -16.03 -30.98
N VAL A 30 9.85 -16.06 -31.11
CA VAL A 30 10.73 -14.91 -30.96
C VAL A 30 10.98 -14.32 -32.36
N LEU A 31 10.60 -13.06 -32.53
CA LEU A 31 10.93 -12.27 -33.72
C LEU A 31 12.39 -11.84 -33.65
N ALA A 32 13.11 -11.89 -34.78
CA ALA A 32 14.51 -11.45 -34.86
C ALA A 32 14.65 -9.93 -34.82
N SER A 33 13.58 -9.20 -35.15
CA SER A 33 13.55 -7.74 -35.09
C SER A 33 12.19 -7.21 -34.70
N VAL A 34 12.18 -6.04 -34.05
CA VAL A 34 10.95 -5.24 -33.86
C VAL A 34 10.36 -4.82 -35.21
N ALA A 35 11.18 -4.76 -36.26
CA ALA A 35 10.71 -4.47 -37.61
C ALA A 35 9.76 -5.55 -38.15
N ASP A 36 9.78 -6.77 -37.61
CA ASP A 36 8.92 -7.88 -38.04
C ASP A 36 7.55 -7.85 -37.35
N LEU A 37 7.32 -6.89 -36.43
CA LEU A 37 6.00 -6.67 -35.85
C LEU A 37 5.03 -6.16 -36.91
N PRO A 38 3.80 -6.70 -36.96
CA PRO A 38 2.72 -6.09 -37.72
C PRO A 38 2.43 -4.66 -37.25
N ASP A 39 2.00 -3.78 -38.15
CA ASP A 39 1.71 -2.39 -37.80
C ASP A 39 0.51 -2.28 -36.85
N GLY A 40 0.66 -1.50 -35.78
CA GLY A 40 -0.42 -1.13 -34.86
C GLY A 40 -0.89 -2.24 -33.90
N VAL A 41 -0.16 -3.35 -33.78
CA VAL A 41 -0.54 -4.47 -32.90
C VAL A 41 0.05 -4.41 -31.51
N ALA A 42 1.01 -3.51 -31.27
CA ALA A 42 1.70 -3.37 -29.99
C ALA A 42 1.69 -1.90 -29.55
N ASP A 43 1.16 -1.66 -28.34
CA ASP A 43 1.12 -0.32 -27.74
C ASP A 43 2.33 -0.01 -26.85
N LEU A 44 2.89 -1.04 -26.22
CA LEU A 44 3.95 -0.96 -25.22
C LEU A 44 5.15 -1.82 -25.63
N LEU A 45 6.33 -1.22 -25.61
CA LEU A 45 7.61 -1.92 -25.72
C LEU A 45 8.32 -1.97 -24.36
N VAL A 46 8.71 -3.16 -23.91
CA VAL A 46 9.54 -3.35 -22.72
C VAL A 46 10.98 -3.63 -23.17
N LEU A 47 11.87 -2.64 -23.01
CA LEU A 47 13.27 -2.74 -23.42
C LEU A 47 14.12 -3.38 -22.33
N CYS A 48 14.61 -4.59 -22.63
CA CYS A 48 15.56 -5.35 -21.82
C CYS A 48 16.90 -5.55 -22.55
N THR A 49 17.34 -4.55 -23.31
CA THR A 49 18.51 -4.60 -24.20
C THR A 49 19.63 -3.66 -23.74
N PRO A 50 20.91 -3.88 -24.15
CA PRO A 50 22.00 -2.98 -23.82
C PRO A 50 21.78 -1.56 -24.38
N VAL A 51 22.22 -0.55 -23.63
CA VAL A 51 22.05 0.90 -23.93
C VAL A 51 22.28 1.24 -25.40
N GLY A 52 23.37 0.75 -26.00
CA GLY A 52 23.76 1.08 -27.37
C GLY A 52 22.79 0.63 -28.47
N ALA A 53 21.87 -0.31 -28.19
CA ALA A 53 20.87 -0.77 -29.15
C ALA A 53 19.52 -0.06 -29.01
N ASN A 54 19.27 0.62 -27.89
CA ASN A 54 17.92 1.04 -27.50
C ASN A 54 17.35 2.12 -28.44
N GLU A 55 18.15 3.10 -28.86
CA GLU A 55 17.68 4.19 -29.74
C GLU A 55 17.18 3.67 -31.10
N GLU A 56 17.89 2.73 -31.71
CA GLU A 56 17.47 2.14 -33.00
C GLU A 56 16.19 1.32 -32.85
N ILE A 57 16.13 0.48 -31.81
CA ILE A 57 14.94 -0.33 -31.50
C ILE A 57 13.72 0.56 -31.30
N VAL A 58 13.85 1.67 -30.55
CA VAL A 58 12.76 2.62 -30.30
C VAL A 58 12.26 3.27 -31.58
N ARG A 59 13.15 3.71 -32.48
CA ARG A 59 12.76 4.28 -33.78
C ARG A 59 11.92 3.30 -34.59
N ILE A 60 12.37 2.05 -34.68
CA ILE A 60 11.67 0.99 -35.42
C ILE A 60 10.32 0.69 -34.76
N ALA A 61 10.27 0.58 -33.43
CA ALA A 61 9.05 0.33 -32.68
C ALA A 61 7.99 1.43 -32.90
N ALA A 62 8.40 2.69 -32.82
CA ALA A 62 7.51 3.83 -33.06
C ALA A 62 6.94 3.81 -34.48
N ALA A 63 7.76 3.49 -35.49
CA ALA A 63 7.30 3.33 -36.87
C ALA A 63 6.29 2.17 -37.04
N ARG A 64 6.29 1.18 -36.14
CA ARG A 64 5.32 0.09 -36.07
C ARG A 64 4.08 0.40 -35.21
N GLY A 65 3.97 1.63 -34.68
CA GLY A 65 2.80 2.09 -33.93
C GLY A 65 2.89 1.94 -32.41
N VAL A 66 4.06 1.58 -31.86
CA VAL A 66 4.28 1.62 -30.40
C VAL A 66 4.15 3.06 -29.91
N ARG A 67 3.45 3.26 -28.79
CA ARG A 67 3.19 4.58 -28.20
C ARG A 67 3.86 4.78 -26.84
N ALA A 68 4.22 3.68 -26.17
CA ALA A 68 4.86 3.71 -24.88
C ALA A 68 6.08 2.77 -24.84
N VAL A 69 7.12 3.20 -24.13
CA VAL A 69 8.34 2.43 -23.91
C VAL A 69 8.62 2.38 -22.41
N PHE A 70 8.79 1.18 -21.87
CA PHE A 70 9.40 0.99 -20.57
C PHE A 70 10.85 0.53 -20.76
N CYS A 71 11.81 1.36 -20.37
CA CYS A 71 13.23 1.00 -20.44
C CYS A 71 13.71 0.39 -19.13
N ALA A 72 13.80 -0.93 -19.08
CA ALA A 72 14.30 -1.64 -17.90
C ALA A 72 15.82 -1.60 -17.77
N ALA A 73 16.52 -1.37 -18.89
CA ALA A 73 17.98 -1.35 -18.92
C ALA A 73 18.56 -0.23 -18.04
N GLY A 74 19.59 -0.58 -17.26
CA GLY A 74 20.53 0.37 -16.67
C GLY A 74 21.72 0.65 -17.58
N GLY A 75 22.68 1.43 -17.10
CA GLY A 75 23.79 2.01 -17.86
C GLY A 75 23.57 3.46 -18.29
N TYR A 76 22.61 4.17 -17.69
CA TYR A 76 22.23 5.53 -18.02
C TYR A 76 22.83 6.54 -17.02
N SER A 77 22.12 7.59 -16.61
CA SER A 77 22.70 8.66 -15.78
C SER A 77 23.33 8.17 -14.47
N GLU A 78 22.87 7.04 -13.93
CA GLU A 78 23.44 6.37 -12.76
C GLU A 78 24.85 5.78 -13.01
N ALA A 79 25.25 5.58 -14.27
CA ALA A 79 26.53 5.00 -14.67
C ALA A 79 27.62 6.05 -15.00
N GLY A 80 27.32 7.34 -14.85
CA GLY A 80 28.27 8.45 -15.05
C GLY A 80 28.10 9.21 -16.38
N PRO A 81 29.10 10.03 -16.79
CA PRO A 81 28.91 11.03 -17.85
C PRO A 81 28.42 10.48 -19.20
N GLY A 82 28.96 9.35 -19.67
CA GLY A 82 28.50 8.74 -20.92
C GLY A 82 27.07 8.21 -20.85
N GLY A 83 26.63 7.78 -19.66
CA GLY A 83 25.26 7.37 -19.41
C GLY A 83 24.28 8.54 -19.33
N VAL A 84 24.72 9.69 -18.80
CA VAL A 84 23.95 10.96 -18.85
C VAL A 84 23.69 11.38 -20.30
N GLU A 85 24.71 11.33 -21.16
CA GLU A 85 24.55 11.63 -22.59
C GLU A 85 23.61 10.64 -23.28
N ALA A 86 23.71 9.35 -22.96
CA ALA A 86 22.81 8.33 -23.52
C ALA A 86 21.35 8.50 -23.06
N GLU A 87 21.15 8.89 -21.80
CA GLU A 87 19.82 9.17 -21.27
C GLU A 87 19.19 10.39 -21.95
N ALA A 88 19.95 11.47 -22.10
CA ALA A 88 19.49 12.66 -22.80
C ALA A 88 19.08 12.37 -24.25
N ARG A 89 19.85 11.55 -24.98
CA ARG A 89 19.47 11.12 -26.34
C ARG A 89 18.21 10.27 -26.37
N LEU A 90 18.05 9.35 -25.42
CA LEU A 90 16.85 8.52 -25.32
C LEU A 90 15.60 9.35 -25.01
N VAL A 91 15.70 10.33 -24.11
CA VAL A 91 14.61 11.25 -23.77
C VAL A 91 14.24 12.12 -24.97
N ALA A 92 15.22 12.75 -25.62
CA ALA A 92 14.98 13.57 -26.81
C ALA A 92 14.33 12.76 -27.95
N LEU A 93 14.80 11.52 -28.16
CA LEU A 93 14.20 10.63 -29.15
C LEU A 93 12.74 10.29 -28.83
N ALA A 94 12.42 10.01 -27.56
CA ALA A 94 11.05 9.74 -27.15
C ALA A 94 10.14 10.95 -27.37
N GLU A 95 10.63 12.17 -27.06
CA GLU A 95 9.92 13.42 -27.31
C GLU A 95 9.67 13.66 -28.81
N ASP A 96 10.71 13.54 -29.64
CA ASP A 96 10.64 13.70 -31.10
C ASP A 96 9.63 12.74 -31.75
N LEU A 97 9.50 11.53 -31.20
CA LEU A 97 8.58 10.49 -31.68
C LEU A 97 7.20 10.54 -31.01
N GLY A 98 6.97 11.45 -30.05
CA GLY A 98 5.71 11.55 -29.30
C GLY A 98 5.39 10.33 -28.42
N LEU A 99 6.42 9.65 -27.91
CA LEU A 99 6.31 8.45 -27.08
C LEU A 99 6.25 8.80 -25.58
N VAL A 100 5.49 8.00 -24.83
CA VAL A 100 5.65 7.96 -23.36
C VAL A 100 6.84 7.08 -23.02
N LEU A 101 7.84 7.64 -22.34
CA LEU A 101 9.02 6.91 -21.87
C LEU A 101 9.03 6.79 -20.34
N ALA A 102 8.99 5.56 -19.84
CA ALA A 102 9.14 5.21 -18.43
C ALA A 102 10.51 4.57 -18.17
N GLY A 103 11.12 4.90 -17.02
CA GLY A 103 12.51 4.58 -16.72
C GLY A 103 13.47 5.70 -17.15
N PRO A 104 14.68 5.38 -17.65
CA PRO A 104 15.27 4.04 -17.72
C PRO A 104 15.61 3.48 -16.33
N ASN A 105 16.30 2.34 -16.27
CA ASN A 105 16.79 1.73 -15.03
C ASN A 105 15.68 1.47 -14.01
N GLY A 106 14.61 0.81 -14.44
CA GLY A 106 13.47 0.45 -13.60
C GLY A 106 13.12 -1.04 -13.72
N GLN A 107 12.34 -1.54 -12.76
CA GLN A 107 11.93 -2.95 -12.73
C GLN A 107 10.76 -3.28 -13.65
N GLY A 108 9.91 -2.31 -13.99
CA GLY A 108 8.75 -2.52 -14.85
C GLY A 108 7.48 -1.80 -14.41
N VAL A 109 6.38 -2.20 -15.05
CA VAL A 109 5.02 -1.73 -14.76
C VAL A 109 4.09 -2.90 -14.48
N VAL A 110 3.14 -2.70 -13.57
CA VAL A 110 2.12 -3.68 -13.19
C VAL A 110 0.75 -3.03 -13.20
N SER A 111 -0.24 -3.73 -13.75
CA SER A 111 -1.64 -3.33 -13.72
C SER A 111 -2.51 -4.57 -13.46
N PRO A 112 -2.80 -4.87 -12.17
CA PRO A 112 -3.62 -6.02 -11.82
C PRO A 112 -5.02 -6.04 -12.44
N PRO A 113 -5.72 -4.90 -12.65
CA PRO A 113 -7.03 -4.89 -13.30
C PRO A 113 -7.06 -5.51 -14.70
N VAL A 114 -5.92 -5.58 -15.40
CA VAL A 114 -5.82 -6.16 -16.75
C VAL A 114 -4.87 -7.37 -16.82
N GLY A 115 -4.45 -7.93 -15.69
CA GLY A 115 -3.54 -9.09 -15.69
C GLY A 115 -2.09 -8.76 -16.07
N LEU A 116 -1.71 -7.48 -16.18
CA LEU A 116 -0.40 -7.10 -16.73
C LEU A 116 0.67 -7.06 -15.63
N CYS A 117 1.69 -7.91 -15.76
CA CYS A 117 2.93 -7.85 -14.99
C CYS A 117 4.14 -7.73 -15.93
N ALA A 118 4.39 -6.53 -16.43
CA ALA A 118 5.53 -6.21 -17.29
C ALA A 118 6.76 -5.84 -16.45
N GLN A 119 7.15 -6.73 -15.52
CA GLN A 119 8.31 -6.55 -14.66
C GLN A 119 9.41 -7.58 -14.93
N ILE A 120 10.66 -7.16 -14.76
CA ILE A 120 11.84 -8.04 -14.81
C ILE A 120 12.09 -8.80 -13.49
N VAL A 121 11.19 -8.66 -12.51
CA VAL A 121 11.21 -9.32 -11.19
C VAL A 121 9.78 -9.72 -10.75
N ALA A 122 9.66 -10.47 -9.67
CA ALA A 122 8.41 -10.73 -8.92
C ALA A 122 8.28 -9.73 -7.73
N PRO A 123 7.14 -9.60 -7.04
CA PRO A 123 5.89 -10.38 -7.11
C PRO A 123 4.79 -9.76 -7.99
N TYR A 124 3.61 -10.41 -8.06
CA TYR A 124 2.40 -9.87 -8.69
C TYR A 124 1.27 -9.73 -7.65
N PRO A 125 0.88 -8.50 -7.29
CA PRO A 125 -0.03 -8.24 -6.17
C PRO A 125 -1.49 -8.60 -6.51
N PRO A 126 -2.36 -8.77 -5.50
CA PRO A 126 -3.80 -8.78 -5.72
C PRO A 126 -4.27 -7.43 -6.29
N ARG A 127 -5.41 -7.44 -7.00
CA ARG A 127 -6.08 -6.21 -7.45
C ARG A 127 -6.62 -5.45 -6.24
N GLY A 128 -6.41 -4.13 -6.23
CA GLY A 128 -6.99 -3.23 -5.24
C GLY A 128 -6.91 -1.78 -5.71
N ARG A 129 -6.88 -0.84 -4.77
CA ARG A 129 -7.10 0.60 -5.05
C ARG A 129 -5.90 1.50 -4.70
N ILE A 130 -4.75 0.91 -4.43
CA ILE A 130 -3.48 1.62 -4.17
C ILE A 130 -2.67 1.69 -5.47
N ALA A 131 -2.29 2.89 -5.89
CA ALA A 131 -1.32 3.06 -6.97
C ALA A 131 0.09 3.36 -6.43
N VAL A 132 1.12 2.76 -7.03
CA VAL A 132 2.51 2.88 -6.60
C VAL A 132 3.36 3.53 -7.70
N ALA A 133 4.13 4.56 -7.34
CA ALA A 133 5.18 5.13 -8.21
C ALA A 133 6.47 5.35 -7.41
N SER A 134 7.55 4.66 -7.77
CA SER A 134 8.80 4.69 -6.99
C SER A 134 10.02 4.81 -7.87
N GLN A 135 10.94 5.71 -7.49
CA GLN A 135 12.27 5.80 -8.11
C GLN A 135 13.15 4.56 -7.84
N SER A 136 12.86 3.82 -6.76
CA SER A 136 13.52 2.54 -6.47
C SER A 136 12.62 1.38 -6.86
N GLY A 137 13.10 0.51 -7.76
CA GLY A 137 12.41 -0.74 -8.09
C GLY A 137 12.18 -1.63 -6.86
N ASN A 138 13.18 -1.78 -6.00
CA ASN A 138 13.05 -2.64 -4.81
C ASN A 138 11.94 -2.19 -3.86
N PHE A 139 11.66 -0.88 -3.77
CA PHE A 139 10.51 -0.40 -3.01
C PHE A 139 9.17 -0.64 -3.71
N VAL A 140 9.12 -0.70 -5.04
CA VAL A 140 7.93 -1.24 -5.72
C VAL A 140 7.71 -2.68 -5.25
N SER A 141 8.69 -3.57 -5.40
CA SER A 141 8.56 -4.97 -4.94
C SER A 141 8.18 -5.07 -3.46
N ALA A 142 8.73 -4.23 -2.59
CA ALA A 142 8.38 -4.23 -1.16
C ALA A 142 6.89 -3.92 -0.94
N PHE A 143 6.35 -2.90 -1.60
CA PHE A 143 4.93 -2.58 -1.51
C PHE A 143 4.05 -3.68 -2.12
N LEU A 144 4.48 -4.31 -3.21
CA LEU A 144 3.76 -5.44 -3.81
C LEU A 144 3.76 -6.68 -2.90
N ASN A 145 4.87 -6.97 -2.21
CA ASN A 145 4.95 -8.05 -1.22
C ASN A 145 4.00 -7.78 -0.04
N TYR A 146 3.93 -6.55 0.45
CA TYR A 146 2.97 -6.19 1.50
C TYR A 146 1.52 -6.32 1.02
N ALA A 147 1.24 -6.01 -0.26
CA ALA A 147 -0.07 -6.23 -0.86
C ALA A 147 -0.45 -7.73 -0.90
N GLU A 148 0.48 -8.61 -1.29
CA GLU A 148 0.25 -10.07 -1.23
C GLU A 148 0.07 -10.57 0.20
N GLN A 149 0.92 -10.13 1.13
CA GLN A 149 0.87 -10.55 2.54
C GLN A 149 -0.47 -10.17 3.18
N THR A 150 -0.90 -8.93 2.99
CA THR A 150 -2.08 -8.36 3.65
C THR A 150 -3.37 -8.56 2.89
N GLY A 151 -3.31 -8.95 1.61
CA GLY A 151 -4.46 -9.00 0.71
C GLY A 151 -4.95 -7.64 0.22
N ILE A 152 -4.36 -6.52 0.67
CA ILE A 152 -4.77 -5.18 0.26
C ILE A 152 -4.06 -4.82 -1.05
N GLY A 153 -4.81 -4.87 -2.14
CA GLY A 153 -4.25 -4.89 -3.48
C GLY A 153 -3.87 -3.54 -4.10
N ILE A 154 -3.27 -3.66 -5.27
CA ILE A 154 -2.71 -2.58 -6.07
C ILE A 154 -3.57 -2.34 -7.33
N SER A 155 -3.76 -1.08 -7.71
CA SER A 155 -4.40 -0.69 -8.97
C SER A 155 -3.38 -0.57 -10.09
N ARG A 156 -2.26 0.12 -9.82
CA ARG A 156 -1.13 0.36 -10.73
C ARG A 156 0.17 0.32 -9.94
N ALA A 157 1.25 -0.19 -10.52
CA ALA A 157 2.59 0.01 -9.97
C ALA A 157 3.59 0.33 -11.08
N VAL A 158 4.42 1.34 -10.85
CA VAL A 158 5.47 1.75 -11.78
C VAL A 158 6.78 1.94 -11.03
N SER A 159 7.80 1.21 -11.47
CA SER A 159 9.19 1.51 -11.13
C SER A 159 9.68 2.61 -12.06
N ALA A 160 9.71 3.84 -11.58
CA ALA A 160 10.07 5.02 -12.35
C ALA A 160 11.57 5.04 -12.71
N GLY A 161 12.41 4.32 -11.94
CA GLY A 161 13.86 4.29 -12.14
C GLY A 161 14.44 5.70 -12.07
N ASN A 162 15.21 6.07 -13.08
CA ASN A 162 15.79 7.41 -13.21
C ASN A 162 14.71 8.49 -13.43
N ALA A 163 13.51 8.10 -13.87
CA ALA A 163 12.38 8.99 -14.11
C ALA A 163 12.72 10.15 -15.08
N ALA A 164 13.46 9.82 -16.15
CA ALA A 164 14.14 10.79 -17.00
C ALA A 164 13.21 11.58 -17.93
N ALA A 165 12.12 10.96 -18.38
CA ALA A 165 11.08 11.61 -19.19
C ALA A 165 9.75 11.69 -18.42
N THR A 166 9.19 10.54 -18.03
CA THR A 166 7.99 10.49 -17.19
C THR A 166 8.38 10.48 -15.71
N SER A 167 8.10 11.58 -15.02
CA SER A 167 8.43 11.79 -13.61
C SER A 167 7.41 11.16 -12.67
N VAL A 168 7.75 11.08 -11.37
CA VAL A 168 6.80 10.65 -10.34
C VAL A 168 5.57 11.58 -10.27
N ALA A 169 5.73 12.89 -10.54
CA ALA A 169 4.59 13.80 -10.57
C ALA A 169 3.60 13.47 -11.69
N ASP A 170 4.09 13.04 -12.87
CA ASP A 170 3.23 12.65 -13.98
C ASP A 170 2.37 11.42 -13.62
N TYR A 171 2.97 10.41 -12.98
CA TYR A 171 2.22 9.25 -12.50
C TYR A 171 1.19 9.62 -11.43
N LEU A 172 1.55 10.50 -10.48
CA LEU A 172 0.62 10.94 -9.43
C LEU A 172 -0.57 11.72 -9.99
N GLU A 173 -0.37 12.53 -11.03
CA GLU A 173 -1.46 13.22 -11.72
C GLU A 173 -2.36 12.23 -12.45
N TRP A 174 -1.78 11.28 -13.19
CA TRP A 174 -2.53 10.22 -13.85
C TRP A 174 -3.36 9.38 -12.87
N PHE A 175 -2.75 8.98 -11.74
CA PHE A 175 -3.44 8.22 -10.70
C PHE A 175 -4.65 8.94 -10.13
N ALA A 176 -4.60 10.28 -10.02
CA ALA A 176 -5.72 11.07 -9.54
C ALA A 176 -6.89 11.17 -10.52
N ASP A 177 -6.68 10.81 -11.79
CA ASP A 177 -7.71 10.73 -12.83
C ASP A 177 -8.15 9.28 -13.10
N ASP A 178 -7.48 8.28 -12.51
CA ASP A 178 -7.76 6.87 -12.70
C ASP A 178 -8.88 6.38 -11.75
N PRO A 179 -10.05 5.96 -12.27
CA PRO A 179 -11.17 5.51 -11.43
C PRO A 179 -10.91 4.18 -10.71
N GLU A 180 -9.78 3.49 -10.98
CA GLU A 180 -9.35 2.30 -10.24
C GLU A 180 -8.49 2.64 -9.01
N THR A 181 -8.13 3.92 -8.81
CA THR A 181 -7.18 4.34 -7.78
C THR A 181 -7.80 5.32 -6.78
N ASP A 182 -7.69 5.00 -5.48
CA ASP A 182 -8.19 5.84 -4.39
C ASP A 182 -7.06 6.48 -3.56
N VAL A 183 -5.84 5.96 -3.67
CA VAL A 183 -4.67 6.45 -2.94
C VAL A 183 -3.41 6.18 -3.74
N ALA A 184 -2.50 7.15 -3.74
CA ALA A 184 -1.16 6.96 -4.29
C ALA A 184 -0.13 6.75 -3.17
N LEU A 185 0.85 5.90 -3.44
CA LEU A 185 2.00 5.60 -2.61
C LEU A 185 3.27 5.81 -3.43
N CYS A 186 4.16 6.69 -2.98
CA CYS A 186 5.37 6.98 -3.71
C CYS A 186 6.63 6.97 -2.86
N TYR A 187 7.74 6.66 -3.50
CA TYR A 187 9.07 6.77 -2.93
C TYR A 187 9.93 7.70 -3.77
N LEU A 188 10.56 8.65 -3.10
CA LEU A 188 11.37 9.71 -3.70
C LEU A 188 12.79 9.67 -3.13
N GLU A 189 13.79 9.57 -3.99
CA GLU A 189 15.20 9.77 -3.66
C GLU A 189 15.57 11.24 -3.86
N GLY A 190 15.21 11.79 -5.02
CA GLY A 190 15.55 13.16 -5.43
C GLY A 190 14.48 13.79 -6.31
N LEU A 191 14.43 15.13 -6.27
CA LEU A 191 13.52 15.95 -7.06
C LEU A 191 14.34 17.01 -7.82
N PRO A 192 14.64 16.80 -9.11
CA PRO A 192 15.39 17.76 -9.91
C PRO A 192 14.73 19.16 -9.93
N ASP A 193 13.40 19.20 -10.08
CA ASP A 193 12.60 20.43 -9.94
C ASP A 193 11.58 20.30 -8.81
N GLY A 194 12.02 20.66 -7.60
CA GLY A 194 11.17 20.63 -6.41
C GLY A 194 10.00 21.62 -6.45
N ARG A 195 10.13 22.74 -7.19
CA ARG A 195 9.06 23.74 -7.32
C ARG A 195 7.94 23.21 -8.20
N ALA A 196 8.28 22.68 -9.37
CA ALA A 196 7.31 22.04 -10.25
C ALA A 196 6.63 20.85 -9.55
N PHE A 197 7.39 20.00 -8.86
CA PHE A 197 6.83 18.90 -8.08
C PHE A 197 5.79 19.39 -7.06
N TYR A 198 6.12 20.41 -6.27
CA TYR A 198 5.20 21.00 -5.29
C TYR A 198 3.91 21.52 -5.93
N GLU A 199 4.02 22.31 -7.01
CA GLU A 199 2.89 22.94 -7.69
C GLU A 199 1.91 21.91 -8.28
N ARG A 200 2.44 20.78 -8.75
CA ARG A 200 1.68 19.66 -9.31
C ARG A 200 1.04 18.81 -8.20
N VAL A 201 1.85 18.34 -7.25
CA VAL A 201 1.39 17.39 -6.24
C VAL A 201 0.39 18.03 -5.27
N ARG A 202 0.48 19.34 -5.02
CA ARG A 202 -0.52 20.04 -4.20
C ARG A 202 -1.92 20.02 -4.83
N GLN A 203 -2.05 19.84 -6.15
CA GLN A 203 -3.34 19.69 -6.84
C GLN A 203 -3.84 18.25 -6.77
N VAL A 204 -2.92 17.28 -6.88
CA VAL A 204 -3.22 15.85 -6.71
C VAL A 204 -3.80 15.58 -5.32
N THR A 205 -3.15 16.08 -4.26
CA THR A 205 -3.58 15.86 -2.87
C THR A 205 -4.93 16.49 -2.54
N LEU A 206 -5.43 17.39 -3.39
CA LEU A 206 -6.78 17.95 -3.23
C LEU A 206 -7.87 16.94 -3.55
N ARG A 207 -7.56 15.96 -4.41
CA ARG A 207 -8.48 14.99 -4.99
C ARG A 207 -8.30 13.60 -4.36
N MET A 208 -7.06 13.26 -4.01
CA MET A 208 -6.69 11.92 -3.57
C MET A 208 -5.58 11.97 -2.50
N PRO A 209 -5.59 11.12 -1.46
CA PRO A 209 -4.44 10.96 -0.56
C PRO A 209 -3.18 10.52 -1.32
N VAL A 210 -2.04 11.10 -0.96
CA VAL A 210 -0.72 10.70 -1.48
C VAL A 210 0.21 10.44 -0.30
N VAL A 211 0.60 9.19 -0.14
CA VAL A 211 1.57 8.73 0.86
C VAL A 211 2.97 8.75 0.26
N VAL A 212 3.94 9.34 0.95
CA VAL A 212 5.30 9.49 0.47
C VAL A 212 6.33 8.98 1.48
N VAL A 213 7.30 8.23 0.98
CA VAL A 213 8.55 7.92 1.69
C VAL A 213 9.69 8.68 0.99
N LYS A 214 10.45 9.45 1.76
CA LYS A 214 11.62 10.18 1.28
C LYS A 214 12.90 9.44 1.67
N GLY A 215 13.73 9.08 0.71
CA GLY A 215 15.10 8.61 0.94
C GLY A 215 16.05 9.75 1.28
N GLY A 216 17.15 9.47 1.98
CA GLY A 216 18.19 10.48 2.25
C GLY A 216 17.74 11.62 3.17
N THR A 217 17.06 11.30 4.27
CA THR A 217 16.54 12.27 5.25
C THR A 217 17.56 12.69 6.31
N THR A 218 18.67 11.95 6.41
CA THR A 218 19.79 12.21 7.34
C THR A 218 21.08 12.41 6.56
N GLU A 219 22.11 13.01 7.15
CA GLU A 219 23.41 13.18 6.49
C GLU A 219 23.99 11.85 5.98
N GLY A 220 23.87 10.78 6.78
CA GLY A 220 24.29 9.44 6.37
C GLY A 220 23.50 8.92 5.17
N GLY A 221 22.16 9.08 5.20
CA GLY A 221 21.29 8.69 4.09
C GLY A 221 21.50 9.52 2.83
N GLN A 222 21.76 10.82 2.96
CA GLN A 222 22.06 11.72 1.84
C GLN A 222 23.33 11.30 1.12
N ARG A 223 24.40 10.97 1.86
CA ARG A 223 25.64 10.44 1.26
C ARG A 223 25.39 9.14 0.49
N ALA A 224 24.61 8.23 1.07
CA ALA A 224 24.26 6.98 0.41
C ALA A 224 23.45 7.20 -0.88
N ALA A 225 22.42 8.05 -0.83
CA ALA A 225 21.59 8.39 -1.99
C ALA A 225 22.41 9.07 -3.11
N ALA A 226 23.30 10.01 -2.75
CA ALA A 226 24.16 10.69 -3.70
C ALA A 226 25.11 9.71 -4.43
N SER A 227 25.64 8.71 -3.72
CA SER A 227 26.47 7.67 -4.35
C SER A 227 25.69 6.70 -5.24
N HIS A 228 24.38 6.55 -4.99
CA HIS A 228 23.50 5.62 -5.70
C HIS A 228 22.93 6.22 -6.99
N THR A 229 22.58 7.51 -6.99
CA THR A 229 21.89 8.17 -8.11
C THR A 229 22.62 9.37 -8.69
N GLY A 230 23.70 9.82 -8.07
CA GLY A 230 24.37 11.07 -8.43
C GLY A 230 23.55 12.33 -8.12
N SER A 231 22.41 12.22 -7.42
CA SER A 231 21.56 13.37 -7.08
C SER A 231 22.14 14.24 -5.96
N LEU A 232 21.88 15.54 -6.03
CA LEU A 232 22.26 16.51 -4.99
C LEU A 232 21.47 16.25 -3.70
N ALA A 233 22.16 16.33 -2.57
CA ALA A 233 21.55 16.21 -1.25
C ALA A 233 20.54 17.35 -1.01
N SER A 234 19.29 16.98 -0.69
CA SER A 234 18.21 17.92 -0.33
C SER A 234 18.08 18.06 1.19
N ASP A 235 17.97 19.27 1.73
CA ASP A 235 17.66 19.49 3.16
C ASP A 235 16.26 18.92 3.49
N ASP A 236 16.22 17.96 4.40
CA ASP A 236 14.99 17.24 4.76
C ASP A 236 13.92 18.15 5.38
N ARG A 237 14.32 19.23 6.06
CA ARG A 237 13.39 20.18 6.66
C ARG A 237 12.62 20.97 5.60
N ILE A 238 13.28 21.26 4.48
CA ILE A 238 12.65 21.91 3.33
C ILE A 238 11.63 20.96 2.71
N PHE A 239 12.01 19.69 2.51
CA PHE A 239 11.08 18.68 2.01
C PHE A 239 9.89 18.49 2.96
N ASP A 240 10.12 18.45 4.27
CA ASP A 240 9.04 18.31 5.26
C ASP A 240 8.03 19.46 5.21
N GLY A 241 8.52 20.70 5.21
CA GLY A 241 7.69 21.89 5.10
C GLY A 241 6.86 21.87 3.81
N MET A 242 7.50 21.56 2.69
CA MET A 242 6.86 21.44 1.38
C MET A 242 5.81 20.33 1.36
N ALA A 243 6.11 19.15 1.90
CA ALA A 243 5.19 18.03 1.99
C ALA A 243 3.93 18.37 2.82
N ARG A 244 4.11 19.04 3.97
CA ARG A 244 3.00 19.52 4.80
C ARG A 244 2.12 20.53 4.06
N GLN A 245 2.72 21.51 3.39
CA GLN A 245 1.99 22.50 2.60
C GLN A 245 1.24 21.84 1.44
N ALA A 246 1.90 20.92 0.73
CA ALA A 246 1.32 20.16 -0.36
C ALA A 246 0.23 19.19 0.09
N GLY A 247 0.20 18.77 1.36
CA GLY A 247 -0.79 17.80 1.85
C GLY A 247 -0.39 16.35 1.64
N LEU A 248 0.89 16.11 1.44
CA LEU A 248 1.45 14.77 1.39
C LEU A 248 1.39 14.12 2.77
N VAL A 249 1.07 12.83 2.78
CA VAL A 249 1.16 11.98 3.96
C VAL A 249 2.56 11.39 3.99
N ARG A 250 3.48 12.05 4.69
CA ARG A 250 4.83 11.55 4.86
C ARG A 250 4.86 10.40 5.87
N ALA A 251 5.41 9.26 5.47
CA ALA A 251 5.66 8.10 6.30
C ALA A 251 7.17 7.91 6.54
N ALA A 252 7.53 7.39 7.71
CA ALA A 252 8.92 7.25 8.13
C ALA A 252 9.58 5.98 7.59
N THR A 253 8.79 4.95 7.29
CA THR A 253 9.25 3.63 6.88
C THR A 253 8.38 3.09 5.74
N ILE A 254 8.86 2.04 5.06
CA ILE A 254 8.12 1.38 3.98
C ILE A 254 6.86 0.71 4.53
N GLU A 255 6.97 0.08 5.70
CA GLU A 255 5.88 -0.53 6.45
C GLU A 255 4.77 0.48 6.71
N SER A 256 5.11 1.59 7.37
CA SER A 256 4.14 2.62 7.76
C SER A 256 3.51 3.30 6.55
N ALA A 257 4.25 3.41 5.44
CA ALA A 257 3.72 3.96 4.20
C ALA A 257 2.70 3.04 3.54
N PHE A 258 2.98 1.74 3.46
CA PHE A 258 2.02 0.76 2.97
C PHE A 258 0.78 0.74 3.88
N GLU A 259 0.96 0.71 5.20
CA GLU A 259 -0.17 0.70 6.14
C GLU A 259 -1.02 1.96 6.03
N ALA A 260 -0.42 3.15 5.88
CA ALA A 260 -1.16 4.37 5.64
C ALA A 260 -1.98 4.27 4.34
N ALA A 261 -1.38 3.81 3.24
CA ALA A 261 -2.05 3.65 1.96
C ALA A 261 -3.19 2.62 2.05
N ALA A 262 -2.94 1.45 2.65
CA ALA A 262 -3.95 0.43 2.90
C ALA A 262 -5.10 0.96 3.75
N THR A 263 -4.81 1.78 4.77
CA THR A 263 -5.84 2.41 5.60
C THR A 263 -6.71 3.36 4.77
N PHE A 264 -6.11 4.23 3.94
CA PHE A 264 -6.87 5.10 3.04
C PHE A 264 -7.72 4.31 2.03
N ALA A 265 -7.21 3.20 1.51
CA ALA A 265 -7.90 2.37 0.53
C ALA A 265 -9.05 1.55 1.13
N THR A 266 -9.03 1.29 2.44
CA THR A 266 -9.90 0.28 3.06
C THR A 266 -10.67 0.80 4.27
N GLN A 267 -10.60 2.07 4.63
CA GLN A 267 -11.31 2.63 5.79
C GLN A 267 -12.00 3.94 5.43
N PRO A 268 -13.20 4.21 5.98
CA PRO A 268 -13.84 5.51 5.80
C PRO A 268 -13.05 6.62 6.52
N LEU A 269 -13.15 7.84 6.02
CA LEU A 269 -12.51 8.99 6.66
C LEU A 269 -13.26 9.38 7.94
N PRO A 270 -12.58 9.50 9.09
CA PRO A 270 -13.23 9.86 10.34
C PRO A 270 -13.71 11.31 10.33
N ALA A 271 -14.83 11.56 11.02
CA ALA A 271 -15.40 12.91 11.16
C ALA A 271 -14.60 13.82 12.11
N GLY A 272 -13.78 13.23 12.99
CA GLY A 272 -12.96 13.92 13.98
C GLY A 272 -11.77 13.07 14.41
N ASP A 273 -11.28 13.32 15.62
CA ASP A 273 -10.05 12.75 16.19
C ASP A 273 -10.31 11.94 17.47
N ARG A 274 -11.58 11.74 17.85
CA ARG A 274 -11.96 11.07 19.10
C ARG A 274 -11.94 9.56 18.96
N VAL A 275 -11.00 8.93 19.65
CA VAL A 275 -10.72 7.50 19.56
C VAL A 275 -11.21 6.76 20.80
N VAL A 276 -11.90 5.65 20.59
CA VAL A 276 -12.17 4.64 21.63
C VAL A 276 -11.34 3.39 21.37
N VAL A 277 -10.71 2.87 22.42
CA VAL A 277 -9.96 1.61 22.37
C VAL A 277 -10.82 0.52 23.00
N LEU A 278 -11.07 -0.55 22.25
CA LEU A 278 -11.77 -1.74 22.72
C LEU A 278 -10.77 -2.90 22.82
N SER A 279 -10.72 -3.60 23.96
CA SER A 279 -9.77 -4.69 24.17
C SER A 279 -10.33 -5.82 25.02
N THR A 280 -10.05 -7.06 24.62
CA THR A 280 -10.21 -8.26 25.48
C THR A 280 -9.00 -8.50 26.38
N ALA A 281 -7.92 -7.72 26.22
CA ALA A 281 -6.67 -7.83 26.98
C ALA A 281 -6.22 -6.47 27.55
N GLY A 282 -6.28 -6.30 28.86
CA GLY A 282 -6.04 -5.01 29.53
C GLY A 282 -4.67 -4.38 29.25
N GLY A 283 -3.58 -5.16 29.26
CA GLY A 283 -2.23 -4.63 29.02
C GLY A 283 -2.05 -4.01 27.62
N TRP A 284 -2.73 -4.56 26.61
CA TRP A 284 -2.74 -4.01 25.25
C TRP A 284 -3.48 -2.67 25.19
N GLY A 285 -4.55 -2.54 25.97
CA GLY A 285 -5.29 -1.29 26.10
C GLY A 285 -4.41 -0.16 26.62
N VAL A 286 -3.59 -0.41 27.66
CA VAL A 286 -2.72 0.61 28.26
C VAL A 286 -1.72 1.18 27.26
N VAL A 287 -0.94 0.32 26.58
CA VAL A 287 0.06 0.79 25.61
C VAL A 287 -0.58 1.49 24.40
N THR A 288 -1.79 1.08 24.02
CA THR A 288 -2.53 1.74 22.94
C THR A 288 -3.06 3.11 23.37
N ALA A 289 -3.53 3.24 24.61
CA ALA A 289 -3.93 4.52 25.18
C ALA A 289 -2.76 5.50 25.21
N ASP A 290 -1.56 5.05 25.58
CA ASP A 290 -0.33 5.85 25.51
C ASP A 290 -0.04 6.29 24.07
N ALA A 291 -0.10 5.37 23.11
CA ALA A 291 0.15 5.68 21.70
C ALA A 291 -0.85 6.70 21.14
N VAL A 292 -2.15 6.54 21.42
CA VAL A 292 -3.20 7.49 21.01
C VAL A 292 -2.95 8.86 21.63
N THR A 293 -2.66 8.91 22.93
CA THR A 293 -2.43 10.16 23.68
C THR A 293 -1.17 10.89 23.23
N ALA A 294 -0.11 10.15 22.89
CA ALA A 294 1.13 10.72 22.39
C ALA A 294 1.01 11.23 20.94
N HIS A 295 0.00 10.79 20.18
CA HIS A 295 -0.16 11.19 18.79
C HIS A 295 -0.81 12.58 18.68
N PRO A 296 -0.20 13.56 17.98
CA PRO A 296 -0.60 14.97 18.05
C PRO A 296 -1.93 15.32 17.35
N ASN A 297 -2.56 14.35 16.68
CA ASN A 297 -3.83 14.56 15.95
C ASN A 297 -4.93 13.59 16.40
N LEU A 298 -4.77 12.94 17.56
CA LEU A 298 -5.76 12.01 18.09
C LEU A 298 -6.08 12.38 19.54
N ALA A 299 -7.30 12.06 19.97
CA ALA A 299 -7.77 12.28 21.32
C ALA A 299 -8.31 10.96 21.88
N LEU A 300 -7.67 10.44 22.93
CA LEU A 300 -8.26 9.39 23.75
C LEU A 300 -9.33 10.02 24.64
N ILE A 301 -10.59 9.91 24.25
CA ILE A 301 -11.67 10.59 24.99
C ILE A 301 -12.05 9.84 26.26
N PRO A 302 -12.48 10.52 27.33
CA PRO A 302 -13.33 9.90 28.34
C PRO A 302 -14.56 9.29 27.67
N LEU A 303 -15.05 8.16 28.16
CA LEU A 303 -16.29 7.60 27.64
C LEU A 303 -17.46 8.55 27.96
N PRO A 304 -18.29 8.91 26.97
CA PRO A 304 -19.57 9.56 27.21
C PRO A 304 -20.40 8.79 28.23
N ASP A 305 -21.12 9.49 29.10
CA ASP A 305 -21.82 8.87 30.22
C ASP A 305 -22.93 7.91 29.77
N ASP A 306 -23.62 8.23 28.68
CA ASP A 306 -24.63 7.38 28.05
C ASP A 306 -24.01 6.14 27.39
N LEU A 307 -22.89 6.28 26.67
CA LEU A 307 -22.14 5.14 26.13
C LEU A 307 -21.64 4.23 27.26
N ARG A 308 -21.05 4.80 28.30
CA ARG A 308 -20.58 4.05 29.49
C ARG A 308 -21.73 3.29 30.15
N THR A 309 -22.89 3.93 30.30
CA THR A 309 -24.10 3.32 30.89
C THR A 309 -24.63 2.18 30.03
N ALA A 310 -24.61 2.32 28.70
CA ALA A 310 -25.01 1.25 27.79
C ALA A 310 -24.04 0.05 27.88
N ILE A 311 -22.73 0.30 27.93
CA ILE A 311 -21.71 -0.74 28.09
C ILE A 311 -21.83 -1.46 29.45
N ASP A 312 -22.20 -0.75 30.53
CA ASP A 312 -22.46 -1.35 31.85
C ASP A 312 -23.54 -2.44 31.81
N GLY A 313 -24.49 -2.35 30.87
CA GLY A 313 -25.52 -3.38 30.66
C GLY A 313 -25.03 -4.61 29.89
N MET A 314 -23.87 -4.53 29.23
CA MET A 314 -23.32 -5.58 28.36
C MET A 314 -22.14 -6.33 28.99
N LEU A 315 -21.39 -5.65 29.87
CA LEU A 315 -20.15 -6.16 30.45
C LEU A 315 -20.29 -6.48 31.94
N PRO A 316 -19.50 -7.43 32.47
CA PRO A 316 -19.55 -7.77 33.88
C PRO A 316 -19.11 -6.58 34.75
N PRO A 317 -19.56 -6.47 36.02
CA PRO A 317 -19.27 -5.31 36.87
C PRO A 317 -17.79 -4.97 37.09
N ARG A 318 -16.85 -5.81 36.67
CA ARG A 318 -15.40 -5.64 36.79
C ARG A 318 -14.72 -5.08 35.55
N TRP A 319 -15.46 -4.72 34.49
CA TRP A 319 -14.90 -4.04 33.32
C TRP A 319 -14.39 -2.63 33.70
N SER A 320 -13.52 -2.05 32.87
CA SER A 320 -12.72 -0.87 33.22
C SER A 320 -13.52 0.40 33.55
N ARG A 321 -14.72 0.59 32.99
CA ARG A 321 -15.51 1.85 33.04
C ARG A 321 -14.76 3.09 32.57
N SER A 322 -13.75 2.88 31.72
CA SER A 322 -12.91 3.92 31.15
C SER A 322 -12.62 3.62 29.68
N ASN A 323 -11.95 4.55 29.01
CA ASN A 323 -11.33 4.31 27.72
C ASN A 323 -9.83 4.10 27.98
N PRO A 324 -9.26 2.91 27.76
CA PRO A 324 -9.80 1.76 27.01
C PRO A 324 -10.94 0.98 27.70
N VAL A 325 -11.89 0.50 26.89
CA VAL A 325 -12.92 -0.47 27.30
C VAL A 325 -12.27 -1.86 27.35
N ASP A 326 -11.95 -2.31 28.57
CA ASP A 326 -11.47 -3.68 28.83
C ASP A 326 -12.66 -4.59 29.17
N LEU A 327 -12.91 -5.58 28.30
CA LEU A 327 -14.02 -6.53 28.45
C LEU A 327 -13.83 -7.46 29.67
N ALA A 328 -12.62 -7.51 30.22
CA ALA A 328 -12.23 -8.29 31.37
C ALA A 328 -12.48 -9.81 31.22
N GLY A 329 -12.49 -10.38 30.03
CA GLY A 329 -12.84 -11.80 29.83
C GLY A 329 -14.33 -12.09 30.02
N GLY A 330 -15.18 -11.07 29.93
CA GLY A 330 -16.64 -11.17 30.00
C GLY A 330 -17.31 -11.37 28.64
N GLU A 331 -16.53 -11.48 27.56
CA GLU A 331 -17.05 -11.64 26.22
C GLU A 331 -17.78 -12.97 26.04
N THR A 332 -19.02 -12.87 25.59
CA THR A 332 -19.79 -13.99 25.06
C THR A 332 -19.79 -13.93 23.55
N ARG A 333 -20.59 -14.79 22.92
CA ARG A 333 -20.70 -14.88 21.48
C ARG A 333 -21.02 -13.54 20.79
N ASP A 334 -21.85 -12.72 21.43
CA ASP A 334 -22.46 -11.52 20.82
C ASP A 334 -21.86 -10.21 21.37
N THR A 335 -21.08 -10.27 22.47
CA THR A 335 -20.57 -9.09 23.18
C THR A 335 -19.69 -8.18 22.33
N ILE A 336 -18.70 -8.71 21.60
CA ILE A 336 -17.79 -7.90 20.78
C ILE A 336 -18.52 -7.27 19.57
N PRO A 337 -19.30 -8.02 18.77
CA PRO A 337 -20.09 -7.43 17.69
C PRO A 337 -21.00 -6.29 18.16
N ASP A 338 -21.76 -6.52 19.25
CA ASP A 338 -22.70 -5.53 19.75
C ASP A 338 -21.97 -4.29 20.31
N LEU A 339 -20.81 -4.47 20.96
CA LEU A 339 -20.00 -3.36 21.46
C LEU A 339 -19.39 -2.51 20.34
N LEU A 340 -18.92 -3.16 19.28
CA LEU A 340 -18.37 -2.47 18.11
C LEU A 340 -19.46 -1.63 17.43
N ASP A 341 -20.64 -2.20 17.22
CA ASP A 341 -21.78 -1.49 16.63
C ASP A 341 -22.23 -0.31 17.50
N LEU A 342 -22.46 -0.55 18.81
CA LEU A 342 -22.86 0.48 19.77
C LEU A 342 -21.85 1.64 19.83
N THR A 343 -20.55 1.31 19.92
CA THR A 343 -19.47 2.30 20.03
C THR A 343 -19.32 3.08 18.73
N ALA A 344 -19.40 2.41 17.58
CA ALA A 344 -19.30 3.06 16.28
C ALA A 344 -20.53 3.94 15.98
N ALA A 345 -21.72 3.55 16.43
CA ALA A 345 -22.93 4.36 16.30
C ALA A 345 -22.87 5.67 17.10
N HIS A 346 -22.08 5.72 18.18
CA HIS A 346 -22.09 6.84 19.10
C HIS A 346 -21.58 8.14 18.45
N PRO A 347 -22.32 9.27 18.48
CA PRO A 347 -21.95 10.50 17.78
C PRO A 347 -20.68 11.15 18.32
N GLU A 348 -20.27 10.78 19.54
CA GLU A 348 -19.02 11.27 20.14
C GLU A 348 -17.77 10.43 19.83
N VAL A 349 -17.91 9.33 19.11
CA VAL A 349 -16.80 8.48 18.70
C VAL A 349 -16.55 8.69 17.21
N ASP A 350 -15.30 8.95 16.83
CA ASP A 350 -14.91 9.14 15.43
C ASP A 350 -14.13 7.95 14.87
N ALA A 351 -13.49 7.15 15.73
CA ALA A 351 -12.71 5.98 15.34
C ALA A 351 -12.60 4.96 16.49
N ILE A 352 -12.39 3.68 16.13
CA ILE A 352 -12.17 2.59 17.08
C ILE A 352 -10.85 1.87 16.77
N VAL A 353 -10.07 1.56 17.81
CA VAL A 353 -8.97 0.57 17.74
C VAL A 353 -9.38 -0.66 18.52
N GLN A 354 -9.56 -1.79 17.83
CA GLN A 354 -9.93 -3.08 18.38
C GLN A 354 -8.70 -3.96 18.60
N LEU A 355 -8.57 -4.48 19.82
CA LEU A 355 -7.43 -5.28 20.28
C LEU A 355 -7.86 -6.62 20.88
N GLY A 356 -6.90 -7.53 21.01
CA GLY A 356 -7.05 -8.79 21.75
C GLY A 356 -7.89 -9.86 21.03
N LEU A 357 -8.16 -9.70 19.75
CA LEU A 357 -8.71 -10.77 18.92
C LEU A 357 -7.62 -11.79 18.55
N GLY A 358 -8.00 -12.99 18.15
CA GLY A 358 -7.12 -14.08 17.72
C GLY A 358 -6.71 -15.08 18.81
N ILE A 359 -7.02 -14.79 20.09
CA ILE A 359 -6.76 -15.69 21.22
C ILE A 359 -7.52 -17.02 21.06
N GLN A 360 -8.79 -16.96 20.65
CA GLN A 360 -9.59 -18.16 20.43
C GLN A 360 -9.02 -18.98 19.27
N GLY A 361 -8.54 -18.32 18.22
CA GLY A 361 -7.85 -18.97 17.09
C GLY A 361 -6.58 -19.70 17.52
N ASN A 362 -5.79 -19.13 18.44
CA ASN A 362 -4.64 -19.82 19.03
C ASN A 362 -5.07 -21.02 19.89
N THR A 363 -6.15 -20.91 20.66
CA THR A 363 -6.72 -22.03 21.41
C THR A 363 -7.18 -23.16 20.48
N ALA A 364 -7.81 -22.82 19.36
CA ALA A 364 -8.20 -23.79 18.33
C ALA A 364 -6.97 -24.51 17.76
N ALA A 365 -5.92 -23.76 17.39
CA ALA A 365 -4.69 -24.32 16.84
C ALA A 365 -3.95 -25.23 17.85
N LEU A 366 -3.90 -24.84 19.12
CA LEU A 366 -3.30 -25.67 20.18
C LEU A 366 -4.13 -26.93 20.42
N THR A 367 -5.46 -26.80 20.45
CA THR A 367 -6.37 -27.93 20.63
C THR A 367 -6.21 -28.93 19.48
N ARG A 368 -6.15 -28.43 18.23
CA ARG A 368 -6.00 -29.26 17.02
C ARG A 368 -4.64 -29.95 16.94
N SER A 369 -3.57 -29.30 17.37
CA SER A 369 -2.22 -29.89 17.35
C SER A 369 -1.90 -30.74 18.59
N GLY A 370 -2.77 -30.74 19.60
CA GLY A 370 -2.60 -31.49 20.83
C GLY A 370 -2.85 -33.00 20.65
N PRO A 371 -2.33 -33.84 21.57
CA PRO A 371 -2.40 -35.30 21.47
C PRO A 371 -3.81 -35.90 21.66
N PHE A 372 -4.79 -35.08 22.04
CA PHE A 372 -6.17 -35.51 22.29
C PHE A 372 -7.10 -35.27 21.09
N HIS A 373 -6.64 -34.60 20.03
CA HIS A 373 -7.41 -34.37 18.79
C HIS A 373 -7.19 -35.54 17.81
N PRO A 374 -8.25 -36.00 17.09
CA PRO A 374 -9.62 -35.47 17.03
C PRO A 374 -10.60 -36.05 18.07
N ASP A 375 -10.12 -36.86 19.02
CA ASP A 375 -10.97 -37.53 20.01
C ASP A 375 -11.64 -36.56 21.01
N HIS A 376 -12.43 -37.11 21.94
CA HIS A 376 -13.12 -36.36 23.02
C HIS A 376 -14.06 -35.23 22.56
N GLY A 377 -14.46 -35.22 21.28
CA GLY A 377 -15.31 -34.18 20.72
C GLY A 377 -14.60 -32.83 20.57
N LEU A 378 -13.27 -32.80 20.57
CA LEU A 378 -12.48 -31.58 20.47
C LEU A 378 -12.69 -30.84 19.13
N GLU A 379 -13.11 -31.53 18.07
CA GLU A 379 -13.44 -30.90 16.79
C GLU A 379 -14.50 -29.79 16.97
N ARG A 380 -15.56 -30.04 17.75
CA ARG A 380 -16.59 -29.03 18.03
C ARG A 380 -16.03 -27.81 18.76
N ILE A 381 -15.02 -28.01 19.62
CA ILE A 381 -14.37 -26.93 20.37
C ILE A 381 -13.53 -26.09 19.42
N VAL A 382 -12.70 -26.72 18.60
CA VAL A 382 -11.89 -26.07 17.55
C VAL A 382 -12.79 -25.24 16.65
N ASP A 383 -13.82 -25.87 16.09
CA ASP A 383 -14.84 -25.25 15.24
C ASP A 383 -15.51 -24.02 15.85
N PHE A 384 -15.85 -24.10 17.14
CA PHE A 384 -16.45 -22.98 17.86
C PHE A 384 -15.50 -21.79 17.92
N HIS A 385 -14.25 -22.02 18.32
CA HIS A 385 -13.25 -20.96 18.48
C HIS A 385 -12.91 -20.30 17.13
N GLU A 386 -12.75 -21.08 16.06
CA GLU A 386 -12.46 -20.54 14.73
C GLU A 386 -13.62 -19.71 14.17
N ARG A 387 -14.86 -20.22 14.27
CA ARG A 387 -16.04 -19.46 13.85
C ARG A 387 -16.20 -18.17 14.64
N GLN A 388 -15.87 -18.21 15.94
CA GLN A 388 -16.01 -17.06 16.80
C GLN A 388 -15.00 -15.94 16.47
N GLU A 389 -13.75 -16.29 16.18
CA GLU A 389 -12.77 -15.29 15.70
C GLU A 389 -13.16 -14.65 14.38
N ARG A 390 -13.61 -15.46 13.41
CA ARG A 390 -14.07 -14.95 12.12
C ARG A 390 -15.18 -13.94 12.31
N ARG A 391 -16.15 -14.26 13.16
CA ARG A 391 -17.27 -13.37 13.49
C ARG A 391 -16.82 -12.05 14.11
N TYR A 392 -15.83 -12.06 15.01
CA TYR A 392 -15.32 -10.82 15.61
C TYR A 392 -14.61 -9.93 14.58
N ALA A 393 -13.80 -10.52 13.71
CA ALA A 393 -13.14 -9.81 12.61
C ALA A 393 -14.17 -9.21 11.63
N GLU A 394 -15.17 -10.00 11.22
CA GLU A 394 -16.24 -9.56 10.32
C GLU A 394 -17.08 -8.43 10.95
N ALA A 395 -17.33 -8.48 12.26
CA ALA A 395 -18.06 -7.43 12.96
C ALA A 395 -17.32 -6.09 12.98
N ALA A 396 -15.98 -6.09 13.05
CA ALA A 396 -15.20 -4.86 12.98
C ALA A 396 -15.35 -4.17 11.61
N ALA A 397 -15.29 -4.94 10.52
CA ALA A 397 -15.54 -4.41 9.17
C ALA A 397 -16.99 -3.93 9.01
N ALA A 398 -17.97 -4.72 9.49
CA ALA A 398 -19.39 -4.38 9.41
C ALA A 398 -19.72 -3.09 10.18
N ALA A 399 -19.18 -2.90 11.37
CA ALA A 399 -19.36 -1.67 12.14
C ALA A 399 -18.74 -0.46 11.44
N ALA A 400 -17.57 -0.62 10.81
CA ALA A 400 -16.95 0.45 10.04
C ALA A 400 -17.81 0.90 8.86
N ASP A 401 -18.37 -0.05 8.12
CA ASP A 401 -19.23 0.21 6.96
C ASP A 401 -20.60 0.77 7.34
N ALA A 402 -21.22 0.23 8.39
CA ALA A 402 -22.53 0.66 8.83
C ALA A 402 -22.55 2.13 9.31
N HIS A 403 -21.47 2.56 9.98
CA HIS A 403 -21.41 3.87 10.63
C HIS A 403 -20.49 4.87 9.93
N GLY A 404 -19.79 4.46 8.87
CA GLY A 404 -18.86 5.31 8.13
C GLY A 404 -17.71 5.81 9.00
N LYS A 405 -17.24 4.99 9.95
CA LYS A 405 -16.14 5.32 10.88
C LYS A 405 -15.05 4.25 10.85
N PRO A 406 -13.76 4.62 10.89
CA PRO A 406 -12.70 3.64 10.86
C PRO A 406 -12.72 2.76 12.12
N VAL A 407 -12.68 1.44 11.91
CA VAL A 407 -12.47 0.43 12.95
C VAL A 407 -11.22 -0.36 12.58
N LEU A 408 -10.13 -0.14 13.33
CA LEU A 408 -8.83 -0.75 13.05
C LEU A 408 -8.58 -1.93 13.97
N VAL A 409 -8.27 -3.10 13.42
CA VAL A 409 -7.93 -4.30 14.20
C VAL A 409 -6.42 -4.45 14.28
N ALA A 410 -5.87 -4.49 15.50
CA ALA A 410 -4.42 -4.66 15.70
C ALA A 410 -4.09 -5.89 16.55
N SER A 411 -3.19 -6.72 16.05
CA SER A 411 -2.65 -7.89 16.71
C SER A 411 -1.29 -8.28 16.10
N GLU A 412 -0.36 -8.65 16.97
CA GLU A 412 0.92 -9.27 16.64
C GLU A 412 0.78 -10.55 15.82
N LEU A 413 -0.37 -11.23 15.90
CA LEU A 413 -0.68 -12.42 15.13
C LEU A 413 -0.70 -12.17 13.63
N ALA A 414 -0.92 -10.92 13.18
CA ALA A 414 -0.74 -10.55 11.78
C ALA A 414 0.65 -10.91 11.23
N VAL A 415 1.66 -10.96 12.11
CA VAL A 415 3.03 -11.39 11.78
C VAL A 415 3.32 -12.78 12.33
N ALA A 416 3.00 -13.03 13.60
CA ALA A 416 3.40 -14.25 14.29
C ALA A 416 2.60 -15.48 13.83
N ARG A 417 1.35 -15.31 13.41
CA ARG A 417 0.40 -16.36 13.01
C ARG A 417 -0.54 -15.87 11.89
N PRO A 418 -0.03 -15.60 10.68
CA PRO A 418 -0.83 -15.07 9.57
C PRO A 418 -1.94 -16.04 9.10
N ASP A 419 -1.87 -17.30 9.50
CA ASP A 419 -2.88 -18.34 9.29
C ASP A 419 -3.98 -18.34 10.36
N ASN A 420 -3.88 -17.51 11.41
CA ASN A 420 -4.89 -17.43 12.46
C ASN A 420 -6.25 -17.02 11.84
N PRO A 421 -7.36 -17.71 12.20
CA PRO A 421 -8.68 -17.44 11.62
C PRO A 421 -9.14 -15.98 11.70
N MET A 422 -8.74 -15.25 12.76
CA MET A 422 -9.02 -13.82 12.91
C MET A 422 -8.28 -13.01 11.85
N VAL A 423 -6.98 -13.22 11.68
CA VAL A 423 -6.14 -12.50 10.70
C VAL A 423 -6.63 -12.78 9.29
N VAL A 424 -6.95 -14.04 8.99
CA VAL A 424 -7.52 -14.45 7.71
C VAL A 424 -8.86 -13.76 7.48
N ALA A 425 -9.76 -13.72 8.47
CA ALA A 425 -11.06 -13.06 8.31
C ALA A 425 -10.95 -11.53 8.15
N VAL A 426 -10.04 -10.86 8.86
CA VAL A 426 -9.76 -9.43 8.64
C VAL A 426 -9.31 -9.22 7.20
N ARG A 427 -8.38 -10.03 6.69
CA ARG A 427 -7.93 -9.97 5.29
C ARG A 427 -9.07 -10.25 4.29
N ASP A 428 -9.86 -11.30 4.52
CA ASP A 428 -10.99 -11.68 3.66
C ASP A 428 -12.05 -10.56 3.58
N SER A 429 -12.20 -9.76 4.65
CA SER A 429 -13.07 -8.57 4.67
C SER A 429 -12.50 -7.37 3.90
N GLY A 430 -11.31 -7.50 3.30
CA GLY A 430 -10.61 -6.43 2.62
C GLY A 430 -10.04 -5.37 3.55
N ARG A 431 -9.83 -5.70 4.84
CA ARG A 431 -9.27 -4.80 5.85
C ARG A 431 -7.86 -5.25 6.25
N LEU A 432 -7.09 -4.31 6.76
CA LEU A 432 -5.74 -4.56 7.27
C LEU A 432 -5.80 -4.97 8.75
N CYS A 433 -5.18 -6.11 9.09
CA CYS A 433 -4.83 -6.43 10.47
C CYS A 433 -3.45 -5.85 10.76
N TYR A 434 -3.37 -4.82 11.59
CA TYR A 434 -2.10 -4.17 11.91
C TYR A 434 -1.28 -5.05 12.84
N ALA A 435 0.03 -5.11 12.62
CA ALA A 435 0.93 -5.93 13.43
C ALA A 435 1.10 -5.44 14.88
N SER A 436 0.74 -4.19 15.16
CA SER A 436 0.74 -3.63 16.51
C SER A 436 -0.21 -2.44 16.60
N ALA A 437 -0.57 -2.08 17.83
CA ALA A 437 -1.41 -0.91 18.10
C ALA A 437 -0.75 0.40 17.65
N ASP A 438 0.56 0.60 17.88
CA ASP A 438 1.27 1.81 17.45
C ASP A 438 1.17 2.04 15.93
N ARG A 439 1.22 0.94 15.15
CA ARG A 439 1.09 0.98 13.70
C ARG A 439 -0.32 1.39 13.29
N ALA A 440 -1.34 0.82 13.93
CA ALA A 440 -2.74 1.22 13.72
C ALA A 440 -2.98 2.69 14.09
N VAL A 441 -2.48 3.14 15.23
CA VAL A 441 -2.61 4.53 15.71
C VAL A 441 -1.91 5.51 14.75
N THR A 442 -0.71 5.18 14.28
CA THR A 442 0.03 6.01 13.31
C THR A 442 -0.77 6.17 12.00
N ALA A 443 -1.31 5.06 11.48
CA ALA A 443 -2.10 5.08 10.27
C ALA A 443 -3.43 5.86 10.44
N LEU A 444 -4.11 5.68 11.57
CA LEU A 444 -5.31 6.46 11.93
C LEU A 444 -5.00 7.95 12.01
N GLY A 445 -3.87 8.31 12.60
CA GLY A 445 -3.40 9.68 12.69
C GLY A 445 -3.24 10.36 11.33
N HIS A 446 -2.73 9.62 10.34
CA HIS A 446 -2.67 10.09 8.95
C HIS A 446 -4.06 10.30 8.34
N LEU A 447 -4.99 9.36 8.59
CA LEU A 447 -6.38 9.42 8.13
C LEU A 447 -7.11 10.65 8.69
N VAL A 448 -6.99 10.89 9.99
CA VAL A 448 -7.58 12.06 10.69
C VAL A 448 -7.00 13.37 10.16
N ARG A 449 -5.67 13.47 10.03
CA ARG A 449 -5.02 14.68 9.51
C ARG A 449 -5.47 15.00 8.09
N TYR A 450 -5.59 13.99 7.23
CA TYR A 450 -6.10 14.17 5.87
C TYR A 450 -7.58 14.59 5.87
N ALA A 451 -8.42 13.93 6.67
CA ALA A 451 -9.84 14.24 6.78
C ALA A 451 -10.08 15.68 7.29
N ALA A 452 -9.33 16.12 8.30
CA ALA A 452 -9.37 17.49 8.81
C ALA A 452 -8.98 18.53 7.74
N ARG A 453 -7.91 18.25 6.97
CA ARG A 453 -7.50 19.11 5.84
C ARG A 453 -8.59 19.20 4.78
N ARG A 454 -9.26 18.09 4.46
CA ARG A 454 -10.36 18.06 3.48
C ARG A 454 -11.55 18.88 3.96
N ARG A 455 -11.93 18.77 5.24
CA ARG A 455 -13.01 19.57 5.85
C ARG A 455 -12.70 21.06 5.91
N ALA A 456 -11.48 21.45 6.24
CA ALA A 456 -11.08 22.87 6.30
C ALA A 456 -11.17 23.61 4.94
N ARG A 457 -11.48 22.89 3.86
CA ARG A 457 -11.58 23.41 2.49
C ARG A 457 -13.00 23.45 1.95
N THR A 458 -13.92 22.69 2.56
CA THR A 458 -15.36 22.66 2.24
C THR A 458 -16.08 23.65 3.14
#